data_AF-A0A3A6ED99-F1
#
_entry.id   AF-A0A3A6ED99-F1
#
_cell.length_a   1.000
_cell.length_b   1.000
_cell.length_c   1.000
_cell.angle_alpha   90.00
_cell.angle_beta   90.00
_cell.angle_gamma   90.00
#
_symmetry.space_group_name_H-M   'P 1'
#
loop_
_entity.id
_entity.type
_entity.pdbx_description
1 polymer ?
#
loop_
_entity_poly.entity_id
_entity_poly.type
_entity_poly.pdbx_seq_one_letter_code
_entity_poly.pdbx_strand_id
1 'polypeptide(L)'
;MEMYMAIYKCRLCGKEFCHSGTGDKDTAATATMYTVLESSGITPQFESPNAPTQFEFHSCKDGSYGIGDFLGMRKTEKDDENEVPH
;
A
#
# COMPACT_ATOMS: atom_id res chain seq x y z
N MET A 1 -6.57 0.02 -17.81
CA MET A 1 -6.90 -1.11 -16.88
C MET A 1 -7.01 -0.56 -15.46
N GLU A 2 -7.97 -1.00 -14.63
CA GLU A 2 -8.03 -0.54 -13.23
C GLU A 2 -6.90 -1.16 -12.41
N MET A 3 -6.27 -0.38 -11.54
CA MET A 3 -5.27 -0.86 -10.59
C MET A 3 -5.52 -0.23 -9.23
N TYR A 4 -5.30 -0.98 -8.16
CA TYR A 4 -5.48 -0.56 -6.78
C TYR A 4 -4.11 -0.61 -6.10
N MET A 5 -3.54 0.55 -5.79
CA MET A 5 -2.20 0.68 -5.24
C MET A 5 -2.25 0.87 -3.73
N ALA A 6 -1.43 0.13 -2.98
CA ALA A 6 -1.25 0.33 -1.55
C ALA A 6 -0.47 1.63 -1.33
N ILE A 7 -1.12 2.63 -0.73
CA ILE A 7 -0.51 3.94 -0.48
C ILE A 7 -0.07 4.02 0.97
N TYR A 8 1.16 4.49 1.17
CA TYR A 8 1.73 4.78 2.47
C TYR A 8 2.12 6.25 2.56
N LYS A 9 2.15 6.83 3.76
CA LYS A 9 2.70 8.15 4.01
C LYS A 9 3.75 8.14 5.10
N CYS A 10 4.95 8.60 4.78
CA CYS A 10 6.04 8.71 5.74
C CYS A 10 5.68 9.73 6.83
N ARG A 11 5.71 9.30 8.10
CA ARG A 11 5.51 10.19 9.27
C ARG A 11 6.59 11.26 9.40
N LEU A 12 7.81 10.94 8.93
CA LEU A 12 8.97 11.81 9.09
C LEU A 12 9.01 12.91 8.02
N CYS A 13 9.06 12.54 6.75
CA CYS A 13 9.17 13.52 5.66
C CYS A 13 7.84 13.90 5.00
N GLY A 14 6.72 13.26 5.38
CA GLY A 14 5.38 13.56 4.89
C GLY A 14 5.06 13.04 3.49
N LYS A 15 5.98 12.37 2.80
CA LYS A 15 5.78 11.89 1.42
C LYS A 15 4.87 10.67 1.36
N GLU A 16 3.98 10.68 0.37
CA GLU A 16 3.26 9.50 -0.07
C GLU A 16 4.13 8.64 -0.99
N PHE A 17 4.01 7.32 -0.85
CA PHE A 17 4.67 6.33 -1.70
C PHE A 17 3.81 5.08 -1.81
N CYS A 18 4.14 4.19 -2.76
CA CYS A 18 3.45 2.91 -2.94
C CYS A 18 4.48 1.78 -3.07
N HIS A 19 4.09 0.58 -2.63
CA HIS A 19 4.96 -0.60 -2.64
C HIS A 19 4.37 -1.77 -3.43
N SER A 20 3.04 -1.87 -3.47
CA SER A 20 2.33 -2.98 -4.12
C SER A 20 0.99 -2.52 -4.69
N GLY A 21 0.39 -3.36 -5.52
CA GLY A 21 -0.96 -3.15 -6.02
C GLY A 21 -1.54 -4.37 -6.70
N THR A 22 -2.84 -4.33 -6.98
CA THR A 22 -3.60 -5.40 -7.64
C THR A 22 -4.56 -4.82 -8.68
N GLY A 23 -4.81 -5.56 -9.75
CA GLY A 23 -5.86 -5.22 -10.73
C GLY A 23 -7.26 -5.66 -10.30
N ASP A 24 -7.36 -6.45 -9.22
CA ASP A 24 -8.61 -7.02 -8.74
C ASP A 24 -9.19 -6.24 -7.55
N LYS A 25 -10.43 -5.76 -7.72
CA LYS A 25 -11.13 -4.91 -6.74
C LYS A 25 -11.40 -5.65 -5.43
N ASP A 26 -11.82 -6.91 -5.51
CA ASP A 26 -12.21 -7.69 -4.33
C ASP A 26 -10.96 -8.05 -3.50
N THR A 27 -9.84 -8.34 -4.16
CA THR A 27 -8.53 -8.49 -3.54
C THR A 27 -8.10 -7.21 -2.84
N ALA A 28 -8.26 -6.04 -3.48
CA ALA A 28 -7.90 -4.76 -2.86
C ALA A 28 -8.72 -4.47 -1.60
N ALA A 29 -10.03 -4.73 -1.65
CA ALA A 29 -10.91 -4.56 -0.49
C ALA A 29 -10.56 -5.54 0.64
N THR A 30 -10.37 -6.81 0.31
CA THR A 30 -10.01 -7.87 1.28
C THR A 30 -8.68 -7.59 1.96
N ALA A 31 -7.67 -7.19 1.19
CA ALA A 31 -6.35 -6.84 1.71
C ALA A 31 -6.41 -5.63 2.65
N THR A 32 -7.18 -4.59 2.30
CA THR A 32 -7.40 -3.44 3.19
C THR A 32 -8.03 -3.88 4.51
N MET A 33 -9.04 -4.74 4.45
CA MET A 33 -9.74 -5.21 5.65
C MET A 33 -8.87 -6.12 6.51
N TYR A 34 -8.03 -6.95 5.87
CA TYR A 34 -7.01 -7.75 6.55
C TYR A 34 -6.09 -6.84 7.39
N THR A 35 -5.52 -5.80 6.78
CA THR A 35 -4.63 -4.85 7.46
C THR A 35 -5.35 -4.15 8.61
N VAL A 36 -6.62 -3.75 8.45
CA VAL A 36 -7.42 -3.12 9.52
C VAL A 36 -7.55 -4.03 10.74
N LEU A 37 -7.91 -5.31 10.53
CA LEU A 37 -8.07 -6.28 11.61
C LEU A 37 -6.74 -6.53 12.32
N GLU A 38 -5.69 -6.83 11.54
CA GLU A 38 -4.35 -7.09 12.08
C GLU A 38 -3.82 -5.88 12.89
N SER A 39 -3.96 -4.67 12.35
CA SER A 39 -3.55 -3.42 13.01
C SER A 39 -4.34 -3.13 14.30
N SER A 40 -5.54 -3.69 14.44
CA SER A 40 -6.40 -3.58 15.62
C SER A 40 -6.12 -4.66 16.67
N GLY A 41 -5.14 -5.54 16.43
CA GLY A 41 -4.85 -6.68 17.29
C GLY A 41 -5.83 -7.84 17.14
N ILE A 42 -6.64 -7.86 16.08
CA ILE A 42 -7.60 -8.92 15.78
C ILE A 42 -6.99 -9.82 14.70
N THR A 43 -6.78 -11.10 15.00
CA THR A 43 -6.32 -12.07 14.01
C THR A 43 -7.39 -12.29 12.93
N PRO A 44 -7.11 -11.99 11.65
CA PRO A 44 -8.05 -12.24 10.56
C PRO A 44 -8.39 -13.73 10.43
N GLN A 45 -9.64 -14.06 10.14
CA GLN A 45 -10.11 -15.45 9.92
C GLN A 45 -10.11 -15.86 8.43
N PHE A 46 -9.38 -15.11 7.60
CA PHE A 46 -9.24 -15.33 6.17
C PHE A 46 -7.83 -14.99 5.74
N GLU A 47 -7.36 -15.63 4.69
CA GLU A 47 -6.04 -15.35 4.13
C GLU A 47 -6.10 -14.15 3.18
N SER A 48 -5.09 -13.31 3.23
CA SER A 48 -4.85 -12.29 2.22
C SER A 48 -3.35 -12.26 1.91
N PRO A 49 -2.90 -13.15 0.99
CA PRO A 49 -1.50 -13.18 0.60
C PRO A 49 -1.06 -11.82 0.07
N ASN A 50 0.07 -11.33 0.55
CA ASN A 50 0.62 -10.01 0.20
C ASN A 50 -0.29 -8.82 0.59
N ALA A 51 -1.14 -8.97 1.61
CA ALA A 51 -1.84 -7.84 2.19
C ALA A 51 -0.83 -6.76 2.64
N PRO A 52 -1.17 -5.46 2.48
CA PRO A 52 -0.39 -4.38 3.04
C PRO A 52 -0.18 -4.56 4.55
N THR A 53 1.00 -4.23 5.04
CA THR A 53 1.26 -4.12 6.47
C THR A 53 0.78 -2.77 6.99
N GLN A 54 0.55 -2.64 8.29
CA GLN A 54 0.19 -1.35 8.89
C GLN A 54 1.28 -0.28 8.68
N PHE A 55 2.54 -0.72 8.74
CA PHE A 55 3.72 0.13 8.65
C PHE A 55 4.67 -0.38 7.59
N GLU A 56 5.32 0.55 6.91
CA GLU A 56 6.32 0.25 5.90
C GLU A 56 7.59 1.10 6.12
N PHE A 57 8.73 0.54 5.75
CA PHE A 57 10.00 1.28 5.80
C PHE A 57 10.08 2.33 4.68
N HIS A 58 10.58 3.53 5.00
CA HIS A 58 10.78 4.58 4.02
C HIS A 58 12.18 5.20 4.11
N SER A 59 12.94 5.14 3.01
CA SER A 59 14.18 5.91 2.84
C SER A 59 13.85 7.33 2.36
N CYS A 60 14.01 8.32 3.24
CA CYS A 60 13.78 9.73 2.91
C CYS A 60 14.88 10.26 1.97
N LYS A 61 14.56 11.28 1.17
CA LYS A 61 15.49 11.89 0.19
C LYS A 61 16.71 12.57 0.83
N ASP A 62 16.61 12.98 2.08
CA ASP A 62 17.69 13.58 2.87
C ASP A 62 18.64 12.53 3.48
N GLY A 63 18.40 11.24 3.22
CA GLY A 63 19.16 10.12 3.79
C GLY A 63 18.61 9.60 5.12
N SER A 64 17.58 10.23 5.68
CA SER A 64 16.91 9.77 6.91
C SER A 64 16.06 8.51 6.66
N TYR A 65 15.73 7.77 7.72
CA TYR A 65 14.83 6.62 7.66
C TYR A 65 13.55 6.88 8.44
N GLY A 66 12.42 6.78 7.77
CA GLY A 66 11.10 7.03 8.34
C GLY A 66 10.21 5.78 8.35
N ILE A 67 9.13 5.87 9.11
CA ILE A 67 8.04 4.89 9.14
C ILE A 67 6.90 5.45 8.29
N GLY A 68 6.41 4.67 7.34
CA GLY A 68 5.23 4.96 6.54
C GLY A 68 3.99 4.30 7.12
N ASP A 69 2.91 5.07 7.30
CA ASP A 69 1.60 4.53 7.64
C ASP A 69 0.86 4.11 6.39
N PHE A 70 0.25 2.91 6.42
CA PHE A 70 -0.69 2.51 5.40
C PHE A 70 -1.92 3.42 5.43
N LEU A 71 -2.21 4.07 4.30
CA LEU A 71 -3.37 4.95 4.13
C LEU A 71 -4.57 4.24 3.51
N GLY A 72 -4.35 3.12 2.83
CA GLY A 72 -5.38 2.37 2.11
C GLY A 72 -4.99 2.05 0.66
N MET A 73 -5.89 1.34 -0.02
CA MET A 73 -5.77 1.02 -1.44
C MET A 73 -6.40 2.13 -2.28
N ARG A 74 -5.60 2.82 -3.10
CA ARG A 74 -6.06 3.88 -4.01
C ARG A 74 -6.33 3.29 -5.39
N LYS A 75 -7.56 3.47 -5.89
CA LYS A 75 -7.88 3.15 -7.29
C LYS A 75 -7.17 4.13 -8.22
N THR A 76 -6.52 3.60 -9.25
CA THR A 76 -5.82 4.31 -10.31
C THR A 76 -6.22 3.72 -11.66
N GLU A 77 -6.29 4.56 -12.68
CA GLU A 77 -6.46 4.12 -14.06
C GLU A 77 -5.05 3.95 -14.66
N LYS A 78 -4.72 2.75 -15.17
CA LYS A 78 -3.57 2.62 -16.08
C LYS A 78 -3.98 3.22 -17.42
N ASP A 79 -3.38 4.35 -17.76
CA ASP A 79 -3.21 4.78 -19.15
C ASP A 79 -2.07 3.93 -19.75
N ASP A 80 -2.29 3.32 -20.91
CA ASP A 80 -1.37 2.37 -21.57
C ASP A 80 -0.07 3.02 -22.12
N GLU A 81 0.33 4.22 -21.67
CA GLU A 81 1.34 5.03 -22.36
C GLU A 81 2.57 5.46 -21.53
N ASN A 82 3.03 4.70 -20.54
CA ASN A 82 4.41 4.90 -20.06
C ASN A 82 5.04 3.60 -19.54
N GLU A 83 5.64 2.84 -20.46
CA GLU A 83 6.83 2.05 -20.15
C GLU A 83 7.86 2.98 -19.51
N VAL A 84 8.18 2.76 -18.23
CA VAL A 84 9.30 3.46 -17.59
C VAL A 84 10.57 2.69 -17.95
N PRO A 85 11.58 3.32 -18.59
CA PRO A 85 12.87 2.68 -18.83
C PRO A 85 13.55 2.39 -17.49
N HIS A 86 14.18 1.21 -17.41
CA HIS A 86 15.01 0.75 -16.31
C HIS A 86 16.11 1.74 -15.90
#